data_AF-A0A0R3QFZ9-F1
#
_entry.id   AF-A0A0R3QFZ9-F1
#
_cell.length_a   1.000
_cell.length_b   1.000
_cell.length_c   1.000
_cell.angle_alpha   90.00
_cell.angle_beta   90.00
_cell.angle_gamma   90.00
#
_symmetry.space_group_name_H-M   'P 1'
#
loop_
_entity.id
_entity.type
_entity.pdbx_description
1 polymer ?
#
loop_
_entity_poly.entity_id
_entity_poly.type
_entity_poly.pdbx_seq_one_letter_code
_entity_poly.pdbx_strand_id
1 'polypeptide(L)'
;MLPAMFGDCLWVDYGQPEDPKVILIDAGTAGTWKPLQKKIESRIASTGKPLVIELFVVTHVDRDHIGGAVKFMEQLHNLQVAIREVWFNGWHHLNKSVPPFKRDELGAVDGEHLSALLLDGPTPWNGRFGREAVVVPDTGDLPRFDFEGMQITLLSPNQKKLDNLVPVWATEVIEAELVPGEAFVIEKPSDVLGDVPVAILAGYPFKPDTTEANGSSIAFLATFEGKTVLFGADAHVDLLVSNLARLKPALAGGIDAWKLSHHGSKGNTNDALISLLKAKH
;
A
#
# COMPACT_ATOMS: atom_id res chain seq x y z
N MET A 1 7.06 -9.04 9.09
CA MET A 1 6.43 -7.73 9.37
C MET A 1 7.39 -6.90 10.21
N LEU A 2 7.57 -5.62 9.90
CA LEU A 2 8.36 -4.70 10.71
C LEU A 2 7.48 -4.04 11.78
N PRO A 3 8.04 -3.61 12.92
CA PRO A 3 7.28 -2.86 13.92
C PRO A 3 6.74 -1.56 13.32
N ALA A 4 5.41 -1.44 13.24
CA ALA A 4 4.72 -0.35 12.55
C ALA A 4 3.64 0.34 13.42
N MET A 5 3.71 0.17 14.74
CA MET A 5 2.68 0.60 15.70
C MET A 5 1.34 -0.07 15.38
N PHE A 6 0.30 0.73 15.12
CA PHE A 6 -1.03 0.31 14.67
C PHE A 6 -1.15 0.32 13.14
N GLY A 7 -0.03 0.40 12.41
CA GLY A 7 0.02 0.43 10.96
C GLY A 7 0.62 -0.83 10.33
N ASP A 8 0.79 -0.81 9.01
CA ASP A 8 1.47 -1.88 8.28
C ASP A 8 2.82 -1.45 7.71
N CYS A 9 3.82 -2.32 7.87
CA CYS A 9 5.09 -2.22 7.16
C CYS A 9 5.62 -3.63 6.89
N LEU A 10 5.50 -4.06 5.64
CA LEU A 10 5.84 -5.41 5.22
C LEU A 10 7.11 -5.39 4.38
N TRP A 11 8.10 -6.13 4.85
CA TRP A 11 9.35 -6.39 4.12
C TRP A 11 9.30 -7.82 3.58
N VAL A 12 9.28 -7.95 2.25
CA VAL A 12 9.23 -9.25 1.57
C VAL A 12 10.57 -9.51 0.89
N ASP A 13 11.30 -10.49 1.41
CA ASP A 13 12.51 -11.00 0.77
C ASP A 13 12.16 -12.12 -0.22
N TYR A 14 12.75 -12.09 -1.41
CA TYR A 14 12.59 -13.13 -2.42
C TYR A 14 13.81 -13.20 -3.35
N GLY A 15 13.87 -14.20 -4.24
CA GLY A 15 15.01 -14.42 -5.12
C GLY A 15 16.07 -15.32 -4.47
N GLN A 16 17.32 -15.18 -4.94
CA GLN A 16 18.42 -16.02 -4.47
C GLN A 16 18.88 -15.61 -3.07
N PRO A 17 19.20 -16.56 -2.17
CA PRO A 17 19.64 -16.25 -0.80
C PRO A 17 20.86 -15.33 -0.72
N GLU A 18 21.74 -15.39 -1.72
CA GLU A 18 22.99 -14.62 -1.78
C GLU A 18 22.77 -13.19 -2.28
N ASP A 19 21.65 -12.91 -2.94
CA ASP A 19 21.27 -11.60 -3.45
C ASP A 19 19.74 -11.39 -3.35
N PRO A 20 19.19 -11.34 -2.12
CA PRO A 20 17.76 -11.31 -1.93
C PRO A 20 17.20 -9.94 -2.32
N LYS A 21 16.21 -9.98 -3.20
CA LYS A 21 15.43 -8.83 -3.64
C LYS A 21 14.36 -8.48 -2.63
N VAL A 22 13.93 -7.23 -2.66
CA VAL A 22 13.00 -6.69 -1.66
C VAL A 22 11.79 -6.07 -2.33
N ILE A 23 10.60 -6.46 -1.84
CA ILE A 23 9.38 -5.67 -1.99
C ILE A 23 9.06 -5.06 -0.63
N LEU A 24 8.81 -3.75 -0.61
CA LEU A 24 8.32 -3.02 0.55
C LEU A 24 6.84 -2.72 0.34
N ILE A 25 5.99 -3.00 1.33
CA ILE A 25 4.55 -2.71 1.27
C ILE A 25 4.21 -1.91 2.52
N ASP A 26 3.74 -0.69 2.30
CA ASP A 26 3.53 0.34 3.29
C ASP A 26 4.76 0.62 4.16
N ALA A 27 4.68 1.68 4.94
CA ALA A 27 5.74 2.04 5.87
C ALA A 27 5.19 2.55 7.20
N GLY A 28 3.98 2.14 7.56
CA GLY A 28 3.37 2.39 8.84
C GLY A 28 3.10 3.88 9.10
N THR A 29 2.89 4.20 10.38
CA THR A 29 2.93 5.59 10.87
C THR A 29 4.32 6.23 10.71
N ALA A 30 4.44 7.55 10.85
CA ALA A 30 5.75 8.24 10.81
C ALA A 30 6.78 7.69 11.82
N GLY A 31 6.33 7.14 12.96
CA GLY A 31 7.20 6.50 13.96
C GLY A 31 7.87 5.21 13.47
N THR A 32 7.28 4.55 12.48
CA THR A 32 7.78 3.32 11.82
C THR A 32 9.05 3.56 11.02
N TRP A 33 9.34 4.82 10.66
CA TRP A 33 10.56 5.19 9.94
C TRP A 33 11.82 4.71 10.66
N LYS A 34 11.91 4.82 11.99
CA LYS A 34 13.12 4.40 12.72
C LYS A 34 13.36 2.89 12.67
N PRO A 35 12.38 2.02 12.93
CA PRO A 35 12.49 0.59 12.66
C PRO A 35 12.86 0.26 11.19
N LEU A 36 12.22 0.91 10.22
CA LEU A 36 12.49 0.69 8.79
C LEU A 36 13.92 1.10 8.42
N GLN A 37 14.37 2.27 8.87
CA GLN A 37 15.74 2.77 8.70
C GLN A 37 16.76 1.73 9.20
N LYS A 38 16.57 1.20 10.42
CA LYS A 38 17.45 0.16 10.99
C LYS A 38 17.47 -1.12 10.14
N LYS A 39 16.32 -1.54 9.60
CA LYS A 39 16.24 -2.71 8.72
C LYS A 39 17.01 -2.48 7.41
N ILE A 40 16.87 -1.29 6.81
CA ILE A 40 17.60 -0.87 5.60
C ILE A 40 19.12 -0.88 5.86
N GLU A 41 19.56 -0.18 6.91
CA GLU A 41 20.98 -0.09 7.31
C GLU A 41 21.56 -1.49 7.59
N SER A 42 20.81 -2.35 8.27
CA SER A 42 21.21 -3.74 8.52
C SER A 42 21.35 -4.56 7.23
N ARG A 43 20.44 -4.40 6.26
CA ARG A 43 20.52 -5.09 4.96
C ARG A 43 21.74 -4.61 4.16
N ILE A 44 21.97 -3.30 4.10
CA ILE A 44 23.15 -2.72 3.44
C ILE A 44 24.45 -3.23 4.08
N ALA A 45 24.52 -3.20 5.43
CA ALA A 45 25.69 -3.70 6.15
C ALA A 45 25.93 -5.20 5.92
N SER A 46 24.87 -6.01 5.86
CA SER A 46 24.98 -7.46 5.66
C SER A 46 25.44 -7.86 4.25
N THR A 47 25.11 -7.06 3.23
CA THR A 47 25.43 -7.36 1.82
C THR A 47 26.66 -6.61 1.33
N GLY A 48 27.05 -5.52 2.01
CA GLY A 48 28.12 -4.62 1.57
C GLY A 48 27.79 -3.85 0.30
N LYS A 49 26.52 -3.79 -0.11
CA LYS A 49 26.05 -3.16 -1.35
C LYS A 49 24.87 -2.22 -1.06
N PRO A 50 24.64 -1.21 -1.93
CA PRO A 50 23.40 -0.44 -1.89
C PRO A 50 22.17 -1.36 -1.96
N LEU A 51 21.14 -1.05 -1.19
CA LEU A 51 19.88 -1.78 -1.23
C LEU A 51 19.08 -1.40 -2.48
N VAL A 52 18.59 -2.39 -3.19
CA VAL A 52 17.60 -2.20 -4.26
C VAL A 52 16.25 -2.71 -3.77
N ILE A 53 15.26 -1.83 -3.77
CA ILE A 53 13.85 -2.18 -3.57
C ILE A 53 13.23 -2.31 -4.96
N GLU A 54 12.81 -3.53 -5.31
CA GLU A 54 12.25 -3.84 -6.63
C GLU A 54 10.88 -3.21 -6.83
N LEU A 55 10.08 -3.17 -5.77
CA LEU A 55 8.79 -2.52 -5.74
C LEU A 55 8.53 -1.97 -4.34
N PHE A 56 8.15 -0.71 -4.26
CA PHE A 56 7.57 -0.11 -3.06
C PHE A 56 6.09 0.19 -3.31
N VAL A 57 5.21 -0.50 -2.60
CA VAL A 57 3.76 -0.27 -2.68
C VAL A 57 3.32 0.56 -1.49
N VAL A 58 2.71 1.70 -1.73
CA VAL A 58 1.92 2.43 -0.71
C VAL A 58 0.47 2.16 -1.03
N THR A 59 -0.20 1.40 -0.17
CA THR A 59 -1.46 0.76 -0.50
C THR A 59 -2.61 1.75 -0.58
N HIS A 60 -2.64 2.74 0.32
CA HIS A 60 -3.62 3.83 0.36
C HIS A 60 -3.10 4.99 1.23
N VAL A 61 -3.93 6.01 1.45
CA VAL A 61 -3.54 7.28 2.10
C VAL A 61 -3.69 7.31 3.62
N ASP A 62 -4.21 6.25 4.24
CA ASP A 62 -4.39 6.28 5.70
C ASP A 62 -3.03 6.36 6.40
N ARG A 63 -2.99 7.19 7.43
CA ARG A 63 -1.75 7.69 8.05
C ARG A 63 -0.89 6.59 8.65
N ASP A 64 -1.52 5.53 9.12
CA ASP A 64 -0.89 4.32 9.64
C ASP A 64 -0.35 3.40 8.54
N HIS A 65 -0.50 3.75 7.26
CA HIS A 65 0.16 3.09 6.14
C HIS A 65 1.19 3.99 5.45
N ILE A 66 0.82 5.25 5.18
CA ILE A 66 1.62 6.19 4.39
C ILE A 66 2.60 7.04 5.22
N GLY A 67 2.36 7.23 6.51
CA GLY A 67 3.08 8.23 7.31
C GLY A 67 4.60 7.98 7.36
N GLY A 68 5.04 6.74 7.49
CA GLY A 68 6.46 6.39 7.41
C GLY A 68 6.98 6.31 5.98
N ALA A 69 6.11 6.21 4.97
CA ALA A 69 6.49 6.23 3.56
C ALA A 69 6.97 7.63 3.16
N VAL A 70 6.23 8.66 3.59
CA VAL A 70 6.65 10.06 3.45
C VAL A 70 8.03 10.27 4.07
N LYS A 71 8.23 9.83 5.33
CA LYS A 71 9.54 9.95 6.01
C LYS A 71 10.65 9.17 5.34
N PHE A 72 10.36 7.98 4.83
CA PHE A 72 11.33 7.21 4.06
C PHE A 72 11.75 7.94 2.79
N MET A 73 10.79 8.45 2.02
CA MET A 73 11.04 9.14 0.75
C MET A 73 11.77 10.49 0.95
N GLU A 74 11.41 11.27 1.99
CA GLU A 74 12.15 12.48 2.39
C GLU A 74 13.64 12.17 2.62
N GLN A 75 13.94 11.04 3.24
CA GLN A 75 15.30 10.64 3.63
C GLN A 75 16.01 9.82 2.55
N LEU A 76 15.35 9.47 1.44
CA LEU A 76 15.88 8.53 0.44
C LEU A 76 17.26 8.94 -0.09
N HIS A 77 17.46 10.25 -0.32
CA HIS A 77 18.73 10.80 -0.81
C HIS A 77 19.91 10.64 0.18
N ASN A 78 19.64 10.41 1.47
CA ASN A 78 20.65 10.18 2.51
C ASN A 78 20.98 8.69 2.67
N LEU A 79 20.31 7.80 1.93
CA LEU A 79 20.45 6.36 2.06
C LEU A 79 21.11 5.77 0.81
N GLN A 80 21.86 4.69 0.98
CA GLN A 80 22.34 3.88 -0.14
C GLN A 80 21.22 2.94 -0.63
N VAL A 81 20.09 3.53 -1.05
CA VAL A 81 18.89 2.82 -1.48
C VAL A 81 18.47 3.30 -2.86
N ALA A 82 18.17 2.37 -3.75
CA ALA A 82 17.48 2.63 -5.01
C ALA A 82 16.12 1.94 -5.00
N ILE A 83 15.09 2.62 -5.50
CA ILE A 83 13.75 2.05 -5.67
C ILE A 83 13.48 1.96 -7.16
N ARG A 84 13.22 0.75 -7.67
CA ARG A 84 12.98 0.54 -9.11
C ARG A 84 11.60 0.99 -9.54
N GLU A 85 10.60 0.81 -8.69
CA GLU A 85 9.23 1.24 -8.98
C GLU A 85 8.47 1.51 -7.69
N VAL A 86 7.64 2.55 -7.71
CA VAL A 86 6.65 2.84 -6.66
C VAL A 86 5.26 2.67 -7.23
N TRP A 87 4.42 1.95 -6.51
CA TRP A 87 2.98 1.87 -6.75
C TRP A 87 2.22 2.64 -5.69
N PHE A 88 1.53 3.69 -6.12
CA PHE A 88 0.71 4.53 -5.25
C PHE A 88 -0.31 5.31 -6.09
N ASN A 89 -1.58 5.34 -5.66
CA ASN A 89 -2.62 6.11 -6.32
C ASN A 89 -2.77 7.50 -5.69
N GLY A 90 -1.85 8.42 -6.05
CA GLY A 90 -1.95 9.83 -5.68
C GLY A 90 -3.04 10.60 -6.43
N TRP A 91 -3.41 11.79 -5.93
CA TRP A 91 -4.51 12.62 -6.46
C TRP A 91 -4.48 12.84 -7.97
N HIS A 92 -3.31 13.11 -8.55
CA HIS A 92 -3.18 13.37 -9.99
C HIS A 92 -3.59 12.18 -10.88
N HIS A 93 -3.57 10.95 -10.34
CA HIS A 93 -4.12 9.76 -11.02
C HIS A 93 -5.65 9.68 -10.91
N LEU A 94 -6.20 10.19 -9.81
CA LEU A 94 -7.63 10.15 -9.50
C LEU A 94 -8.40 11.27 -10.22
N ASN A 95 -7.78 12.45 -10.34
CA ASN A 95 -8.40 13.62 -10.93
C ASN A 95 -7.48 14.27 -11.98
N LYS A 96 -7.70 13.90 -13.24
CA LYS A 96 -6.92 14.37 -14.40
C LYS A 96 -7.13 15.85 -14.76
N SER A 97 -8.04 16.55 -14.07
CA SER A 97 -8.41 17.94 -14.39
C SER A 97 -7.60 18.98 -13.62
N VAL A 98 -6.75 18.56 -12.69
CA VAL A 98 -6.02 19.46 -11.78
C VAL A 98 -4.51 19.30 -11.97
N PRO A 99 -3.79 20.34 -12.40
CA PRO A 99 -2.34 20.37 -12.34
C PRO A 99 -1.86 20.68 -10.90
N PRO A 100 -0.71 20.12 -10.47
CA PRO A 100 -0.26 20.21 -9.08
C PRO A 100 0.41 21.57 -8.71
N PHE A 101 0.19 22.18 -7.51
CA PHE A 101 1.10 22.35 -6.30
C PHE A 101 0.72 23.42 -5.17
N LYS A 102 0.80 23.10 -3.81
CA LYS A 102 0.68 23.83 -2.45
C LYS A 102 -0.48 23.53 -1.37
N ARG A 103 -0.37 23.55 0.00
CA ARG A 103 0.59 23.18 1.13
C ARG A 103 -0.05 23.12 2.57
N ASP A 104 -0.15 21.95 3.30
CA ASP A 104 -0.51 21.63 4.77
C ASP A 104 -1.63 20.54 5.20
N GLU A 105 -1.61 19.98 6.43
CA GLU A 105 -1.89 18.58 6.95
C GLU A 105 -3.18 17.67 6.76
N LEU A 106 -2.98 16.32 6.86
CA LEU A 106 -3.85 15.11 7.05
C LEU A 106 -4.17 14.14 5.86
N GLY A 107 -3.74 12.87 5.98
CA GLY A 107 -4.17 11.68 5.22
C GLY A 107 -4.00 11.78 3.70
N ALA A 108 -5.06 12.25 3.03
CA ALA A 108 -5.01 12.78 1.68
C ALA A 108 -3.80 13.70 1.42
N VAL A 109 -3.46 14.53 2.40
CA VAL A 109 -2.28 15.39 2.42
C VAL A 109 -0.96 14.61 2.46
N ASP A 110 -0.84 13.56 3.28
CA ASP A 110 0.36 12.70 3.23
C ASP A 110 0.49 12.05 1.84
N GLY A 111 -0.65 11.78 1.19
CA GLY A 111 -0.73 11.39 -0.21
C GLY A 111 -0.21 12.45 -1.18
N GLU A 112 -0.58 13.72 -1.01
CA GLU A 112 -0.03 14.85 -1.78
C GLU A 112 1.47 15.03 -1.54
N HIS A 113 1.94 14.92 -0.30
CA HIS A 113 3.36 15.05 0.02
C HIS A 113 4.18 13.92 -0.61
N LEU A 114 3.72 12.67 -0.49
CA LEU A 114 4.35 11.55 -1.18
C LEU A 114 4.36 11.76 -2.71
N SER A 115 3.27 12.30 -3.27
CA SER A 115 3.18 12.66 -4.68
C SER A 115 4.24 13.69 -5.08
N ALA A 116 4.48 14.71 -4.26
CA ALA A 116 5.53 15.70 -4.46
C ALA A 116 6.92 15.06 -4.56
N LEU A 117 7.24 14.21 -3.58
CA LEU A 117 8.53 13.51 -3.50
C LEU A 117 8.75 12.56 -4.68
N LEU A 118 7.69 11.95 -5.20
CA LEU A 118 7.75 11.06 -6.36
C LEU A 118 7.88 11.80 -7.69
N LEU A 119 7.27 12.99 -7.83
CA LEU A 119 7.39 13.82 -9.04
C LEU A 119 8.79 14.44 -9.17
N ASP A 120 9.39 14.85 -8.06
CA ASP A 120 10.73 15.45 -8.03
C ASP A 120 11.87 14.39 -8.02
N GLY A 121 11.53 13.14 -7.68
CA GLY A 121 12.48 12.05 -7.48
C GLY A 121 12.84 11.27 -8.75
N PRO A 122 13.94 10.49 -8.73
CA PRO A 122 14.35 9.63 -9.86
C PRO A 122 13.53 8.34 -9.96
N THR A 123 12.60 8.10 -9.04
CA THR A 123 11.89 6.83 -8.89
C THR A 123 10.71 6.73 -9.86
N PRO A 124 10.64 5.68 -10.71
CA PRO A 124 9.47 5.46 -11.55
C PRO A 124 8.20 5.29 -10.73
N TRP A 125 7.25 6.20 -10.91
CA TRP A 125 5.94 6.14 -10.26
C TRP A 125 4.90 5.55 -11.21
N ASN A 126 4.28 4.43 -10.80
CA ASN A 126 3.29 3.67 -11.56
C ASN A 126 3.76 3.38 -13.01
N GLY A 127 5.06 3.11 -13.18
CA GLY A 127 5.70 3.01 -14.49
C GLY A 127 5.08 1.93 -15.37
N ARG A 128 4.76 0.77 -14.81
CA ARG A 128 4.11 -0.34 -15.51
C ARG A 128 2.65 -0.09 -15.89
N PHE A 129 2.06 0.98 -15.35
CA PHE A 129 0.72 1.47 -15.71
C PHE A 129 0.79 2.67 -16.66
N GLY A 130 1.97 2.99 -17.20
CA GLY A 130 2.13 4.17 -18.05
C GLY A 130 2.00 5.48 -17.28
N ARG A 131 2.31 5.49 -15.97
CA ARG A 131 2.11 6.61 -15.04
C ARG A 131 0.63 6.97 -14.79
N GLU A 132 -0.26 6.02 -15.04
CA GLU A 132 -1.68 6.12 -14.68
C GLU A 132 -1.96 5.40 -13.36
N ALA A 133 -3.21 5.44 -12.90
CA ALA A 133 -3.61 4.76 -11.67
C ALA A 133 -3.32 3.25 -11.72
N VAL A 134 -2.86 2.70 -10.59
CA VAL A 134 -2.88 1.27 -10.31
C VAL A 134 -4.34 0.85 -10.13
N VAL A 135 -4.90 0.16 -11.13
CA VAL A 135 -6.32 -0.17 -11.17
C VAL A 135 -6.57 -1.54 -11.78
N VAL A 136 -7.60 -2.24 -11.31
CA VAL A 136 -8.11 -3.49 -11.90
C VAL A 136 -9.39 -3.26 -12.69
N PRO A 137 -9.61 -3.98 -13.80
CA PRO A 137 -10.85 -3.91 -14.54
C PRO A 137 -11.97 -4.67 -13.81
N ASP A 138 -13.20 -4.21 -13.95
CA ASP A 138 -14.38 -4.85 -13.35
C ASP A 138 -14.64 -6.26 -13.90
N THR A 139 -14.19 -6.55 -15.12
CA THR A 139 -14.34 -7.85 -15.79
C THR A 139 -13.09 -8.22 -16.59
N GLY A 140 -13.02 -9.46 -17.09
CA GLY A 140 -11.92 -9.93 -17.94
C GLY A 140 -10.73 -10.51 -17.17
N ASP A 141 -9.51 -10.28 -17.65
CA ASP A 141 -8.28 -10.69 -16.98
C ASP A 141 -7.79 -9.62 -16.00
N LEU A 142 -7.15 -10.05 -14.91
CA LEU A 142 -6.55 -9.15 -13.93
C LEU A 142 -5.12 -8.77 -14.35
N PRO A 143 -4.65 -7.55 -14.08
CA PRO A 143 -3.27 -7.14 -14.34
C PRO A 143 -2.27 -8.04 -13.62
N ARG A 144 -1.24 -8.47 -14.36
CA ARG A 144 -0.15 -9.32 -13.85
C ARG A 144 1.20 -8.74 -14.22
N PHE A 145 2.12 -8.72 -13.27
CA PHE A 145 3.46 -8.17 -13.44
C PHE A 145 4.52 -9.12 -12.89
N ASP A 146 5.58 -9.34 -13.66
CA ASP A 146 6.76 -10.07 -13.21
C ASP A 146 7.84 -9.11 -12.70
N PHE A 147 8.31 -9.36 -11.48
CA PHE A 147 9.48 -8.73 -10.86
C PHE A 147 10.55 -9.80 -10.66
N GLU A 148 11.20 -10.19 -11.75
CA GLU A 148 12.27 -11.19 -11.78
C GLU A 148 11.89 -12.51 -11.08
N GLY A 149 10.76 -13.08 -11.50
CA GLY A 149 10.20 -14.32 -10.97
C GLY A 149 9.11 -14.13 -9.92
N MET A 150 9.03 -12.96 -9.27
CA MET A 150 7.90 -12.61 -8.41
C MET A 150 6.72 -12.14 -9.27
N GLN A 151 5.69 -12.97 -9.34
CA GLN A 151 4.46 -12.70 -10.08
C GLN A 151 3.46 -11.99 -9.19
N ILE A 152 3.15 -10.74 -9.50
CA ILE A 152 2.13 -9.95 -8.80
C ILE A 152 0.85 -9.92 -9.64
N THR A 153 -0.27 -10.37 -9.08
CA THR A 153 -1.61 -10.25 -9.67
C THR A 153 -2.46 -9.28 -8.85
N LEU A 154 -2.86 -8.16 -9.44
CA LEU A 154 -3.67 -7.15 -8.75
C LEU A 154 -5.12 -7.61 -8.53
N LEU A 155 -5.69 -7.22 -7.40
CA LEU A 155 -7.06 -7.52 -6.98
C LEU A 155 -7.89 -6.28 -6.64
N SER A 156 -7.24 -5.15 -6.34
CA SER A 156 -7.87 -3.89 -5.92
C SER A 156 -6.88 -2.75 -6.16
N PRO A 157 -7.34 -1.50 -6.35
CA PRO A 157 -8.73 -1.03 -6.47
C PRO A 157 -9.27 -1.10 -7.90
N ASN A 158 -10.59 -0.97 -8.07
CA ASN A 158 -11.19 -0.70 -9.39
C ASN A 158 -11.45 0.81 -9.58
N GLN A 159 -11.78 1.22 -10.80
CA GLN A 159 -11.98 2.65 -11.13
C GLN A 159 -13.07 3.28 -10.27
N LYS A 160 -14.19 2.57 -10.04
CA LYS A 160 -15.30 3.09 -9.23
C LYS A 160 -14.88 3.44 -7.81
N LYS A 161 -14.04 2.63 -7.15
CA LYS A 161 -13.57 2.95 -5.79
C LYS A 161 -12.61 4.14 -5.79
N LEU A 162 -11.77 4.26 -6.83
CA LEU A 162 -10.91 5.43 -7.00
C LEU A 162 -11.72 6.72 -7.20
N ASP A 163 -12.78 6.67 -8.03
CA ASP A 163 -13.67 7.81 -8.27
C ASP A 163 -14.39 8.25 -6.98
N ASN A 164 -14.77 7.29 -6.13
CA ASN A 164 -15.41 7.57 -4.85
C ASN A 164 -14.46 8.27 -3.85
N LEU A 165 -13.15 8.03 -3.93
CA LEU A 165 -12.17 8.68 -3.06
C LEU A 165 -11.98 10.16 -3.38
N VAL A 166 -12.17 10.57 -4.63
CA VAL A 166 -11.96 11.96 -5.09
C VAL A 166 -12.68 13.01 -4.22
N PRO A 167 -13.99 12.95 -3.96
CA PRO A 167 -14.66 13.97 -3.13
C PRO A 167 -14.19 13.98 -1.67
N VAL A 168 -13.84 12.81 -1.11
CA VAL A 168 -13.37 12.70 0.28
C VAL A 168 -11.99 13.33 0.42
N TRP A 169 -11.06 12.92 -0.44
CA TRP A 169 -9.70 13.47 -0.49
C TRP A 169 -9.74 14.98 -0.75
N ALA A 170 -10.60 15.47 -1.67
CA ALA A 170 -10.75 16.91 -1.90
C ALA A 170 -11.16 17.65 -0.62
N THR A 171 -12.13 17.10 0.11
CA THR A 171 -12.68 17.70 1.32
C THR A 171 -11.63 17.77 2.41
N GLU A 172 -10.92 16.67 2.68
CA GLU A 172 -9.86 16.61 3.69
C GLU A 172 -8.75 17.63 3.42
N VAL A 173 -8.31 17.72 2.16
CA VAL A 173 -7.28 18.68 1.75
C VAL A 173 -7.80 20.12 1.89
N ILE A 174 -9.04 20.42 1.50
CA ILE A 174 -9.62 21.76 1.66
C ILE A 174 -9.80 22.14 3.13
N GLU A 175 -10.22 21.21 3.99
CA GLU A 175 -10.37 21.43 5.44
C GLU A 175 -9.03 21.69 6.13
N ALA A 176 -7.93 21.19 5.56
CA ALA A 176 -6.57 21.52 5.93
C ALA A 176 -6.08 22.88 5.41
N GLU A 177 -6.98 23.70 4.85
CA GLU A 177 -6.73 24.99 4.22
C GLU A 177 -5.89 24.90 2.92
N LEU A 178 -5.96 23.77 2.22
CA LEU A 178 -5.15 23.51 1.03
C LEU A 178 -5.97 23.43 -0.25
N VAL A 179 -5.23 23.34 -1.37
CA VAL A 179 -5.79 22.98 -2.66
C VAL A 179 -5.50 21.49 -2.97
N PRO A 180 -6.49 20.69 -3.37
CA PRO A 180 -6.28 19.31 -3.83
C PRO A 180 -5.45 19.22 -5.10
N GLY A 181 -4.58 18.22 -5.18
CA GLY A 181 -3.61 18.03 -6.26
C GLY A 181 -2.40 18.93 -6.13
N GLU A 182 -2.46 19.92 -5.27
CA GLU A 182 -1.42 20.87 -5.11
C GLU A 182 -0.34 20.32 -4.15
N ALA A 183 0.66 19.53 -4.60
CA ALA A 183 1.70 18.95 -3.74
C ALA A 183 2.62 19.89 -2.92
N PHE A 184 3.22 19.31 -1.88
CA PHE A 184 3.90 20.07 -0.83
C PHE A 184 4.82 19.27 0.12
N VAL A 185 5.52 19.98 1.03
CA VAL A 185 6.40 19.44 2.09
C VAL A 185 6.08 20.16 3.41
N ILE A 186 5.90 19.43 4.51
CA ILE A 186 5.50 19.97 5.82
C ILE A 186 6.71 20.07 6.76
N GLU A 187 6.85 21.20 7.48
CA GLU A 187 7.71 21.33 8.67
C GLU A 187 6.84 21.23 9.95
N LYS A 188 7.09 20.21 10.79
CA LYS A 188 6.20 19.77 11.90
C LYS A 188 6.05 20.76 13.08
N PRO A 189 4.90 20.66 13.80
CA PRO A 189 4.92 20.31 15.24
C PRO A 189 4.28 18.94 15.57
N SER A 190 4.35 18.59 16.86
CA SER A 190 4.25 17.25 17.46
C SER A 190 2.86 16.58 17.49
N ASP A 191 2.88 15.25 17.33
CA ASP A 191 1.77 14.28 17.37
C ASP A 191 1.14 14.10 18.75
N VAL A 192 -0.20 14.11 18.86
CA VAL A 192 -0.96 13.50 19.97
C VAL A 192 -2.29 12.93 19.46
N LEU A 193 -2.46 11.60 19.52
CA LEU A 193 -3.73 10.84 19.56
C LEU A 193 -3.34 9.36 19.67
N GLY A 194 -3.92 8.46 20.47
CA GLY A 194 -5.15 8.41 21.25
C GLY A 194 -5.58 6.93 21.24
N ASP A 195 -5.20 6.15 22.26
CA ASP A 195 -5.25 4.68 22.25
C ASP A 195 -6.68 4.10 22.27
N VAL A 196 -6.97 3.11 21.41
CA VAL A 196 -8.12 2.19 21.60
C VAL A 196 -7.61 0.72 21.60
N PRO A 197 -7.87 -0.07 22.67
CA PRO A 197 -7.37 -1.44 22.76
C PRO A 197 -8.09 -2.46 21.85
N VAL A 198 -7.28 -3.31 21.20
CA VAL A 198 -7.63 -4.41 20.28
C VAL A 198 -8.58 -5.48 20.88
N ALA A 199 -8.74 -5.56 22.20
CA ALA A 199 -9.52 -6.61 22.87
C ALA A 199 -11.05 -6.50 22.71
N ILE A 200 -11.58 -5.40 22.15
CA ILE A 200 -13.04 -5.15 22.06
C ILE A 200 -13.68 -5.67 20.75
N LEU A 201 -12.89 -6.04 19.74
CA LEU A 201 -13.38 -6.28 18.38
C LEU A 201 -13.95 -7.70 18.10
N ALA A 202 -13.75 -8.67 18.98
CA ALA A 202 -14.14 -10.07 18.74
C ALA A 202 -15.65 -10.35 18.82
N GLY A 203 -16.47 -9.44 19.35
CA GLY A 203 -17.88 -9.71 19.70
C GLY A 203 -18.97 -9.13 18.78
N TYR A 204 -18.63 -8.27 17.81
CA TYR A 204 -19.65 -7.53 17.05
C TYR A 204 -20.10 -8.24 15.75
N PRO A 205 -21.36 -8.05 15.30
CA PRO A 205 -21.82 -8.53 14.00
C PRO A 205 -21.00 -7.89 12.86
N PHE A 206 -20.75 -8.68 11.81
CA PHE A 206 -20.03 -8.24 10.62
C PHE A 206 -20.74 -7.06 9.95
N LYS A 207 -20.07 -5.91 9.87
CA LYS A 207 -20.46 -4.76 9.04
C LYS A 207 -19.30 -4.51 8.07
N PRO A 208 -19.52 -4.59 6.74
CA PRO A 208 -18.48 -4.30 5.77
C PRO A 208 -17.83 -2.95 6.04
N ASP A 209 -16.52 -2.87 5.83
CA ASP A 209 -15.84 -1.59 5.73
C ASP A 209 -16.27 -0.90 4.43
N THR A 210 -16.52 0.40 4.56
CA THR A 210 -17.10 1.23 3.48
C THR A 210 -16.36 2.54 3.28
N THR A 211 -15.25 2.80 3.99
CA THR A 211 -14.53 4.07 3.82
C THR A 211 -13.90 4.14 2.43
N GLU A 212 -13.93 5.32 1.81
CA GLU A 212 -13.47 5.50 0.44
C GLU A 212 -11.96 5.30 0.32
N ALA A 213 -11.19 5.64 1.37
CA ALA A 213 -9.75 5.40 1.45
C ALA A 213 -9.41 3.91 1.41
N ASN A 214 -10.10 3.08 2.20
CA ASN A 214 -9.93 1.62 2.20
C ASN A 214 -10.42 0.99 0.89
N GLY A 215 -11.42 1.59 0.26
CA GLY A 215 -11.86 1.22 -1.08
C GLY A 215 -10.76 1.37 -2.14
N SER A 216 -9.83 2.30 -1.93
CA SER A 216 -8.71 2.58 -2.84
C SER A 216 -7.48 1.70 -2.64
N SER A 217 -7.47 0.83 -1.63
CA SER A 217 -6.26 0.07 -1.29
C SER A 217 -5.79 -0.82 -2.44
N ILE A 218 -4.49 -0.74 -2.74
CA ILE A 218 -3.80 -1.66 -3.64
C ILE A 218 -3.65 -3.00 -2.94
N ALA A 219 -4.39 -4.00 -3.41
CA ALA A 219 -4.31 -5.38 -2.92
C ALA A 219 -3.93 -6.33 -4.04
N PHE A 220 -3.15 -7.36 -3.71
CA PHE A 220 -2.59 -8.26 -4.72
C PHE A 220 -2.19 -9.63 -4.17
N LEU A 221 -2.12 -10.60 -5.08
CA LEU A 221 -1.43 -11.87 -4.85
C LEU A 221 0.02 -11.75 -5.32
N ALA A 222 0.94 -12.21 -4.50
CA ALA A 222 2.34 -12.35 -4.84
C ALA A 222 2.68 -13.84 -4.93
N THR A 223 3.19 -14.30 -6.08
CA THR A 223 3.58 -15.70 -6.29
C THR A 223 5.04 -15.80 -6.69
N PHE A 224 5.83 -16.58 -5.95
CA PHE A 224 7.23 -16.85 -6.23
C PHE A 224 7.53 -18.32 -5.99
N GLU A 225 8.16 -19.00 -6.96
CA GLU A 225 8.52 -20.43 -6.87
C GLU A 225 7.38 -21.35 -6.36
N GLY A 226 6.16 -21.08 -6.84
CA GLY A 226 4.96 -21.85 -6.48
C GLY A 226 4.38 -21.55 -5.10
N LYS A 227 4.94 -20.58 -4.38
CA LYS A 227 4.37 -20.05 -3.13
C LYS A 227 3.52 -18.82 -3.41
N THR A 228 2.29 -18.78 -2.89
CA THR A 228 1.37 -17.66 -3.10
C THR A 228 0.97 -17.00 -1.79
N VAL A 229 1.11 -15.68 -1.72
CA VAL A 229 0.72 -14.87 -0.55
C VAL A 229 -0.29 -13.81 -0.98
N LEU A 230 -1.37 -13.65 -0.21
CA LEU A 230 -2.32 -12.55 -0.36
C LEU A 230 -1.92 -11.36 0.51
N PHE A 231 -1.67 -10.22 -0.12
CA PHE A 231 -1.55 -8.91 0.53
C PHE A 231 -2.86 -8.16 0.32
N GLY A 232 -3.77 -8.27 1.30
CA GLY A 232 -5.12 -7.69 1.21
C GLY A 232 -5.18 -6.18 1.45
N ALA A 233 -4.11 -5.57 1.99
CA ALA A 233 -4.12 -4.20 2.51
C ALA A 233 -5.41 -3.95 3.32
N ASP A 234 -6.06 -2.80 3.17
CA ASP A 234 -7.37 -2.53 3.78
C ASP A 234 -8.50 -2.57 2.74
N ALA A 235 -8.26 -3.24 1.61
CA ALA A 235 -9.19 -3.30 0.49
C ALA A 235 -10.56 -3.83 0.90
N HIS A 236 -11.61 -3.28 0.26
CA HIS A 236 -12.96 -3.76 0.49
C HIS A 236 -13.12 -5.22 0.06
N VAL A 237 -13.75 -5.99 0.93
CA VAL A 237 -13.93 -7.44 0.78
C VAL A 237 -14.72 -7.83 -0.47
N ASP A 238 -15.61 -6.97 -0.97
CA ASP A 238 -16.40 -7.20 -2.19
C ASP A 238 -15.50 -7.35 -3.44
N LEU A 239 -14.50 -6.46 -3.58
CA LEU A 239 -13.53 -6.53 -4.66
C LEU A 239 -12.60 -7.73 -4.51
N LEU A 240 -12.10 -7.99 -3.29
CA LEU A 240 -11.25 -9.16 -3.06
C LEU A 240 -11.97 -10.46 -3.42
N VAL A 241 -13.21 -10.65 -2.95
CA VAL A 241 -14.01 -11.86 -3.22
C VAL A 241 -14.30 -12.01 -4.70
N SER A 242 -14.77 -10.96 -5.38
CA SER A 242 -15.11 -11.02 -6.81
C SER A 242 -13.87 -11.28 -7.69
N ASN A 243 -12.72 -10.68 -7.36
CA ASN A 243 -11.51 -10.86 -8.13
C ASN A 243 -10.79 -12.18 -7.84
N LEU A 244 -10.79 -12.65 -6.60
CA LEU A 244 -10.31 -14.01 -6.27
C LEU A 244 -11.20 -15.09 -6.90
N ALA A 245 -12.51 -14.85 -7.05
CA ALA A 245 -13.40 -15.77 -7.74
C ALA A 245 -13.01 -15.97 -9.22
N ARG A 246 -12.52 -14.92 -9.90
CA ARG A 246 -11.96 -15.00 -11.27
C ARG A 246 -10.71 -15.88 -11.34
N LEU A 247 -9.98 -16.01 -10.25
CA LEU A 247 -8.73 -16.77 -10.14
C LEU A 247 -8.91 -18.18 -9.57
N LYS A 248 -10.13 -18.61 -9.27
CA LYS A 248 -10.44 -19.92 -8.64
C LYS A 248 -9.67 -21.11 -9.23
N PRO A 249 -9.59 -21.29 -10.57
CA PRO A 249 -8.85 -22.44 -11.12
C PRO A 249 -7.35 -22.39 -10.77
N ALA A 250 -6.74 -21.21 -10.79
CA ALA A 250 -5.33 -21.02 -10.46
C ALA A 250 -5.07 -21.15 -8.94
N LEU A 251 -6.06 -20.86 -8.10
CA LEU A 251 -5.99 -20.92 -6.64
C LEU A 251 -6.57 -22.22 -6.05
N ALA A 252 -6.82 -23.25 -6.87
CA ALA A 252 -7.43 -24.50 -6.40
C ALA A 252 -6.61 -25.20 -5.30
N GLY A 253 -5.28 -25.01 -5.30
CA GLY A 253 -4.36 -25.49 -4.27
C GLY A 253 -4.35 -24.66 -2.97
N GLY A 254 -5.12 -23.57 -2.91
CA GLY A 254 -5.09 -22.60 -1.82
C GLY A 254 -3.98 -21.56 -1.97
N ILE A 255 -3.73 -20.82 -0.88
CA ILE A 255 -2.61 -19.88 -0.76
C ILE A 255 -1.75 -20.29 0.44
N ASP A 256 -0.47 -19.93 0.44
CA ASP A 256 0.44 -20.31 1.53
C ASP A 256 0.34 -19.35 2.71
N ALA A 257 0.08 -18.06 2.48
CA ALA A 257 -0.13 -17.10 3.55
C ALA A 257 -1.12 -15.99 3.17
N TRP A 258 -1.84 -15.46 4.15
CA TRP A 258 -2.69 -14.28 3.98
C TRP A 258 -2.37 -13.22 5.04
N LYS A 259 -1.90 -12.05 4.62
CA LYS A 259 -1.91 -10.86 5.48
C LYS A 259 -3.35 -10.37 5.60
N LEU A 260 -3.95 -10.56 6.78
CA LEU A 260 -5.31 -10.11 7.07
C LEU A 260 -5.42 -8.59 6.94
N SER A 261 -6.51 -8.14 6.34
CA SER A 261 -6.81 -6.72 6.16
C SER A 261 -7.15 -6.04 7.48
N HIS A 262 -6.75 -4.77 7.65
CA HIS A 262 -7.18 -3.89 8.74
C HIS A 262 -7.06 -4.55 10.13
N HIS A 263 -5.88 -5.12 10.44
CA HIS A 263 -5.59 -5.85 11.69
C HIS A 263 -6.54 -7.00 12.04
N GLY A 264 -7.21 -7.59 11.05
CA GLY A 264 -8.22 -8.64 11.27
C GLY A 264 -9.60 -8.09 11.64
N SER A 265 -9.88 -6.81 11.30
CA SER A 265 -11.21 -6.23 11.39
C SER A 265 -12.23 -7.15 10.72
N LYS A 266 -13.34 -7.38 11.43
CA LYS A 266 -14.45 -8.16 10.89
C LYS A 266 -14.95 -7.55 9.58
N GLY A 267 -14.86 -6.25 9.34
CA GLY A 267 -15.42 -5.61 8.14
C GLY A 267 -14.77 -6.00 6.80
N ASN A 268 -13.55 -6.54 6.82
CA ASN A 268 -12.76 -6.81 5.61
C ASN A 268 -12.51 -8.32 5.41
N THR A 269 -12.95 -9.16 6.36
CA THR A 269 -12.82 -10.62 6.33
C THR A 269 -14.20 -11.27 6.52
N ASN A 270 -14.69 -11.99 5.51
CA ASN A 270 -15.96 -12.71 5.59
C ASN A 270 -15.82 -14.20 5.21
N ASP A 271 -16.84 -14.99 5.50
CA ASP A 271 -16.85 -16.44 5.25
C ASP A 271 -16.64 -16.78 3.77
N ALA A 272 -17.10 -15.93 2.85
CA ALA A 272 -16.87 -16.12 1.43
C ALA A 272 -15.39 -16.01 1.08
N LEU A 273 -14.68 -15.01 1.62
CA LEU A 273 -13.25 -14.83 1.43
C LEU A 273 -12.44 -15.99 2.05
N ILE A 274 -12.80 -16.40 3.27
CA ILE A 274 -12.17 -17.56 3.93
C ILE A 274 -12.41 -18.85 3.13
N SER A 275 -13.63 -19.05 2.60
CA SER A 275 -13.94 -20.23 1.79
C SER A 275 -13.21 -20.26 0.46
N LEU A 276 -12.91 -19.09 -0.12
CA LEU A 276 -12.11 -18.95 -1.33
C LEU A 276 -10.62 -19.22 -1.07
N LEU A 277 -10.13 -18.82 0.10
CA LEU A 277 -8.73 -18.87 0.47
C LEU A 277 -8.49 -20.01 1.45
N LYS A 278 -8.15 -21.20 0.91
CA LYS A 278 -7.57 -22.28 1.72
C LYS A 278 -6.14 -21.90 2.12
N ALA A 279 -5.99 -20.96 3.05
CA ALA A 279 -4.70 -20.47 3.52
C ALA A 279 -4.07 -21.46 4.52
N LYS A 280 -2.75 -21.68 4.42
CA LYS A 280 -2.01 -22.50 5.38
C LYS A 280 -1.58 -21.70 6.62
N HIS A 281 -1.32 -20.41 6.44
CA HIS A 281 -0.82 -19.48 7.46
C HIS A 281 -1.53 -18.12 7.37
#